data_AF-A0A536VAE6-F1
#
_entry.id   AF-A0A536VAE6-F1
#
_cell.length_a   1.000
_cell.length_b   1.000
_cell.length_c   1.000
_cell.angle_alpha   90.00
_cell.angle_beta   90.00
_cell.angle_gamma   90.00
#
_symmetry.space_group_name_H-M   'P 1'
#
loop_
_entity.id
_entity.type
_entity.pdbx_description
1 polymer ?
#
loop_
_entity_poly.entity_id
_entity_poly.type
_entity_poly.pdbx_seq_one_letter_code
_entity_poly.pdbx_strand_id
1 'polypeptide(L)'
;METGHTDACHTATLTVSDGTPSITFPTLSGTIGPDVIDIRTLYSKSGKFTYDPGFLSTASCASKITYIDGDKGELLYRGYPIEQLAVNCDFLETCYLLLKGELPNAT
;
A
#
# COMPACT_ATOMS: atom_id res chain seq x y z
N MET A 1 -16.53 6.11 -1.90
CA MET A 1 -17.13 5.89 -0.58
C MET A 1 -16.06 5.29 0.30
N GLU A 2 -15.71 6.02 1.35
CA GLU A 2 -14.67 5.69 2.32
C GLU A 2 -15.25 4.61 3.24
N THR A 3 -14.85 3.35 3.04
CA THR A 3 -15.23 2.27 3.96
C THR A 3 -14.41 2.46 5.22
N GLY A 4 -15.04 3.08 6.22
CA GLY A 4 -14.52 3.20 7.58
C GLY A 4 -14.05 1.83 8.08
N HIS A 5 -12.73 1.73 8.33
CA HIS A 5 -12.16 0.60 9.04
C HIS A 5 -12.14 0.96 10.53
N THR A 6 -12.85 0.15 11.30
CA THR A 6 -12.89 0.16 12.76
C THR A 6 -11.50 0.03 13.37
N ASP A 7 -11.19 0.96 14.27
CA ASP A 7 -10.00 1.11 15.09
C ASP A 7 -9.62 -0.16 15.89
N ALA A 8 -8.73 -0.98 15.33
CA ALA A 8 -7.67 -1.55 16.15
C ALA A 8 -6.42 -0.73 15.83
N CYS A 9 -6.15 0.29 16.65
CA CYS A 9 -4.98 1.17 16.52
C CYS A 9 -3.73 0.37 16.90
N HIS A 10 -3.27 -0.46 15.96
CA HIS A 10 -1.98 -1.09 16.05
C HIS A 10 -0.92 0.02 15.94
N THR A 11 0.10 -0.08 16.78
CA THR A 11 1.14 0.93 16.87
C THR A 11 2.50 0.28 16.86
N ALA A 12 3.46 0.89 16.19
CA ALA A 12 4.86 0.54 16.27
C ALA A 12 5.58 1.50 17.23
N THR A 13 6.52 0.99 18.02
CA THR A 13 7.35 1.80 18.91
C THR A 13 8.79 1.79 18.42
N LEU A 14 9.36 2.97 18.20
CA LEU A 14 10.75 3.19 17.87
C LEU A 14 11.52 3.56 19.14
N THR A 15 12.55 2.78 19.46
CA THR A 15 13.52 3.09 20.51
C THR A 15 14.88 3.34 19.86
N VAL A 16 15.56 4.40 20.30
CA VAL A 16 16.89 4.76 19.81
C VAL A 16 17.85 4.75 21.00
N SER A 17 19.03 4.16 20.82
CA SER A 17 20.04 4.00 21.87
C SER A 17 20.78 5.30 22.25
N ASP A 18 20.45 6.42 21.63
CA ASP A 18 21.06 7.73 21.86
C ASP A 18 20.39 8.54 23.00
N GLY A 19 19.46 7.92 23.73
CA GLY A 19 18.73 8.56 24.82
C GLY A 19 17.46 9.31 24.37
N THR A 20 17.12 9.30 23.07
CA THR A 20 15.82 9.79 22.61
C THR A 20 14.70 8.98 23.28
N PRO A 21 13.67 9.64 23.87
CA PRO A 21 12.51 8.93 24.42
C PRO A 21 11.86 8.01 23.37
N SER A 22 11.27 6.91 23.81
CA SER A 22 10.53 6.00 22.92
C SER A 22 9.41 6.75 22.20
N ILE A 23 9.29 6.55 20.89
CA ILE A 23 8.29 7.21 20.06
C ILE A 23 7.35 6.18 19.48
N THR A 24 6.05 6.44 19.60
CA THR A 24 5.01 5.60 19.01
C THR A 24 4.50 6.19 17.70
N PHE A 25 4.32 5.31 16.71
CA PHE A 25 3.77 5.59 15.39
C PHE A 25 2.56 4.68 15.15
N PRO A 26 1.49 5.19 14.50
CA PRO A 26 0.40 4.34 14.10
C PRO A 26 0.83 3.42 12.95
N THR A 27 0.24 2.24 12.88
CA THR A 27 0.34 1.37 11.70
C THR A 27 -0.93 1.46 10.88
N LEU A 28 -0.80 1.45 9.56
CA LEU A 28 -1.91 1.49 8.63
C LEU A 28 -1.95 0.16 7.87
N SER A 29 -3.15 -0.40 7.73
CA SER A 29 -3.37 -1.64 6.99
C SER A 29 -4.02 -1.35 5.63
N GLY A 30 -3.51 -2.00 4.59
CA GLY A 30 -4.16 -2.03 3.28
C GLY A 30 -5.28 -3.06 3.21
N THR A 31 -6.00 -3.11 2.09
CA THR A 31 -6.93 -4.22 1.80
C THR A 31 -6.17 -5.54 1.61
N ILE A 32 -4.95 -5.47 1.09
CA ILE A 32 -4.04 -6.59 0.85
C ILE A 32 -2.60 -6.08 0.95
N GLY A 33 -1.67 -6.97 1.33
CA GLY A 33 -0.25 -6.66 1.49
C GLY A 33 0.15 -6.38 2.94
N PRO A 34 1.40 -5.95 3.16
CA PRO A 34 1.93 -5.69 4.50
C PRO A 34 1.38 -4.40 5.11
N ASP A 35 1.32 -4.36 6.44
CA ASP A 35 1.07 -3.13 7.19
C ASP A 35 2.22 -2.13 7.01
N VAL A 36 1.90 -0.84 7.05
CA VAL A 36 2.88 0.24 6.96
C VAL A 36 2.94 1.04 8.26
N ILE A 37 4.14 1.46 8.66
CA ILE A 37 4.32 2.34 9.81
C ILE A 37 4.30 3.79 9.33
N ASP A 38 3.39 4.60 9.87
CA ASP A 38 3.30 6.01 9.50
C ASP A 38 4.39 6.85 10.18
N ILE A 39 5.46 7.09 9.43
CA ILE A 39 6.62 7.87 9.86
C ILE A 39 6.54 9.37 9.49
N ARG A 40 5.36 9.91 9.09
CA ARG A 40 5.23 11.33 8.69
C ARG A 40 5.71 12.31 9.77
N THR A 41 5.59 11.92 11.04
CA THR A 41 6.00 12.72 12.21
C THR A 41 7.37 12.34 12.78
N LEU A 42 8.13 11.47 12.10
CA LEU A 42 9.41 10.95 12.60
C LEU A 42 10.40 12.07 12.89
N TYR A 43 10.62 12.98 11.92
CA TYR A 43 11.59 14.05 12.07
C TYR A 43 11.23 15.01 13.21
N SER A 44 9.95 15.42 13.31
CA SER A 44 9.51 16.33 14.38
C SER A 44 9.59 15.69 15.77
N LYS A 45 9.45 14.36 15.88
CA LYS A 45 9.50 13.65 17.16
C LYS A 45 10.90 13.21 17.57
N SER A 46 11.80 12.93 16.61
CA SER A 46 13.12 12.32 16.87
C SER A 46 14.33 13.13 16.40
N GLY A 47 14.12 14.13 15.55
CA GLY A 47 15.19 14.84 14.84
C GLY A 47 15.91 14.00 13.78
N LYS A 48 15.37 12.85 13.40
CA LYS A 48 16.02 11.85 12.52
C LYS A 48 15.20 11.59 11.26
N PHE A 49 15.89 11.07 10.24
CA PHE A 49 15.27 10.55 9.02
C PHE A 49 15.49 9.05 8.91
N THR A 50 14.67 8.40 8.08
CA THR A 50 15.00 7.07 7.56
C THR A 50 16.08 7.21 6.48
N TYR A 51 16.92 6.19 6.35
CA TYR A 51 17.88 6.09 5.26
C TYR A 51 17.55 4.85 4.45
N ASP A 52 16.88 5.04 3.32
CA ASP A 52 16.41 3.98 2.43
C ASP A 52 16.67 4.38 0.95
N PRO A 53 17.93 4.32 0.50
CA PRO A 53 18.27 4.67 -0.88
C PRO A 53 17.58 3.71 -1.85
N GLY A 54 16.69 4.24 -2.68
CA GLY A 54 15.89 3.46 -3.64
C GLY A 54 14.48 3.10 -3.16
N PHE A 55 14.09 3.52 -1.95
CA PHE A 55 12.72 3.36 -1.42
C PHE A 55 12.24 1.89 -1.34
N LEU A 56 13.14 0.94 -1.11
CA LEU A 56 12.80 -0.48 -1.11
C LEU A 56 11.90 -0.86 0.08
N SER A 57 11.97 -0.09 1.17
CA SER A 57 11.17 -0.29 2.39
C SER A 57 10.27 0.91 2.71
N THR A 58 10.05 1.79 1.73
CA THR A 58 9.25 3.01 1.91
C THR A 58 8.01 2.97 1.01
N ALA A 59 6.83 2.80 1.62
CA ALA A 59 5.56 2.95 0.90
C ALA A 59 5.31 4.43 0.56
N SER A 60 5.46 4.80 -0.71
CA SER A 60 5.38 6.19 -1.17
C SER A 60 3.95 6.71 -1.33
N CYS A 61 2.99 5.82 -1.61
CA CYS A 61 1.59 6.18 -1.80
C CYS A 61 0.64 5.04 -1.44
N ALA A 62 -0.62 5.38 -1.17
CA ALA A 62 -1.71 4.43 -1.20
C ALA A 62 -2.23 4.29 -2.64
N SER A 63 -2.44 3.06 -3.11
CA SER A 63 -2.93 2.78 -4.46
C SER A 63 -4.07 1.79 -4.44
N LYS A 64 -4.99 1.94 -5.40
CA LYS A 64 -6.10 1.01 -5.68
C LYS A 64 -6.00 0.40 -7.09
N ILE A 65 -4.84 0.52 -7.73
CA ILE A 65 -4.67 0.19 -9.16
C ILE A 65 -4.13 -1.23 -9.33
N THR A 66 -2.95 -1.51 -8.79
CA THR A 66 -2.24 -2.77 -8.98
C THR A 66 -1.68 -3.28 -7.66
N TYR A 67 -1.71 -4.60 -7.47
CA TYR A 67 -1.03 -5.29 -6.37
C TYR A 67 -0.12 -6.38 -6.94
N ILE A 68 1.03 -6.57 -6.30
CA ILE A 68 2.03 -7.57 -6.68
C ILE A 68 2.49 -8.30 -5.41
N ASP A 69 2.48 -9.63 -5.45
CA ASP A 69 3.13 -10.49 -4.45
C ASP A 69 4.10 -11.41 -5.17
N GLY A 70 5.39 -11.08 -5.13
CA GLY A 70 6.44 -11.82 -5.83
C GLY A 70 6.66 -13.23 -5.25
N ASP A 71 6.40 -13.42 -3.96
CA ASP A 71 6.58 -14.71 -3.29
C ASP A 71 5.48 -15.69 -3.69
N LYS A 72 4.25 -15.20 -3.88
CA LYS A 72 3.12 -15.99 -4.39
C LYS A 72 3.00 -16.01 -5.91
N GLY A 73 3.71 -15.13 -6.62
CA GLY A 73 3.56 -14.95 -8.06
C GLY A 73 2.23 -14.30 -8.45
N GLU A 74 1.65 -13.46 -7.60
CA GLU A 74 0.36 -12.80 -7.84
C GLU A 74 0.57 -11.42 -8.47
N LEU A 75 -0.23 -11.12 -9.50
CA LEU A 75 -0.35 -9.80 -10.10
C LEU A 75 -1.84 -9.49 -10.32
N LEU A 76 -2.32 -8.43 -9.68
CA LEU A 76 -3.73 -8.03 -9.71
C LEU A 76 -3.87 -6.64 -10.34
N TYR A 77 -4.79 -6.47 -11.29
CA TYR A 77 -5.26 -5.16 -11.76
C TYR A 77 -6.68 -4.91 -11.26
N ARG A 78 -6.88 -3.86 -10.46
CA ARG A 78 -8.16 -3.55 -9.80
C ARG A 78 -8.77 -4.74 -9.04
N GLY A 79 -7.92 -5.65 -8.55
CA GLY A 79 -8.33 -6.87 -7.84
C GLY A 79 -8.53 -8.10 -8.72
N TYR A 80 -8.49 -7.97 -10.05
CA TYR A 80 -8.57 -9.11 -10.97
C TYR A 80 -7.18 -9.71 -11.23
N PRO A 81 -7.01 -11.04 -11.11
CA PRO A 81 -5.78 -11.72 -11.51
C PRO A 81 -5.44 -11.48 -12.98
N ILE A 82 -4.16 -11.22 -13.27
CA ILE A 82 -3.71 -10.85 -14.60
C ILE A 82 -4.03 -11.93 -15.65
N GLU A 83 -3.96 -13.20 -15.27
CA GLU A 83 -4.28 -14.34 -16.11
C GLU A 83 -5.77 -14.39 -16.50
N GLN A 84 -6.66 -13.92 -15.62
CA GLN A 84 -8.08 -13.82 -15.94
C GLN A 84 -8.34 -12.69 -16.92
N LEU A 85 -7.68 -11.54 -16.76
CA LEU A 85 -7.81 -10.43 -17.69
C LEU A 85 -7.24 -10.78 -19.06
N ALA A 86 -6.08 -11.44 -19.12
CA ALA A 86 -5.44 -11.82 -20.37
C ALA A 86 -6.26 -12.82 -21.20
N VAL A 87 -7.05 -13.68 -20.55
CA VAL A 87 -7.90 -14.68 -21.23
C VAL A 87 -9.25 -14.10 -21.63
N ASN A 88 -9.82 -13.18 -20.83
CA ASN A 88 -11.22 -12.77 -20.96
C ASN A 88 -11.41 -11.32 -21.43
N CYS A 89 -10.36 -10.50 -21.48
CA CYS A 89 -10.43 -9.09 -21.84
C CYS A 89 -9.42 -8.74 -22.93
N ASP A 90 -9.75 -7.74 -23.73
CA ASP A 90 -8.79 -7.12 -24.65
C ASP A 90 -7.97 -6.00 -23.96
N PHE A 91 -7.02 -5.45 -24.73
CA PHE A 91 -6.15 -4.38 -24.25
C PHE A 91 -6.93 -3.11 -23.88
N LEU A 92 -7.93 -2.72 -24.66
CA LEU A 92 -8.69 -1.48 -24.44
C LEU A 92 -9.61 -1.60 -23.21
N GLU A 93 -10.20 -2.77 -23.01
CA GLU A 93 -10.97 -3.08 -21.80
C GLU A 93 -10.09 -3.03 -20.55
N THR A 94 -8.86 -3.55 -20.64
CA THR A 94 -7.87 -3.47 -19.56
C THR A 94 -7.44 -2.03 -19.30
N CYS A 95 -7.20 -1.22 -20.34
CA CYS A 95 -6.92 0.21 -20.18
C CYS A 95 -8.09 0.95 -19.52
N TYR A 96 -9.32 0.62 -19.92
CA TYR A 96 -10.53 1.18 -19.31
C TYR A 96 -10.60 0.82 -17.83
N LEU A 97 -10.39 -0.45 -17.46
CA LEU A 97 -10.34 -0.92 -16.08
C LEU A 97 -9.32 -0.14 -15.23
N LEU A 98 -8.10 0.01 -15.74
CA LEU A 98 -7.04 0.74 -15.03
C LEU A 98 -7.41 2.21 -14.81
N LEU A 99 -8.01 2.86 -15.80
CA LEU A 99 -8.37 4.28 -15.72
C LEU A 99 -9.65 4.54 -14.91
N LYS A 100 -10.67 3.68 -15.04
CA LYS A 100 -12.02 3.89 -14.51
C LYS A 100 -12.31 3.13 -13.23
N GLY A 101 -11.54 2.09 -12.93
CA GLY A 101 -11.66 1.30 -11.71
C GLY A 101 -12.52 0.05 -11.83
N GLU A 102 -13.34 -0.06 -12.86
CA GLU A 102 -14.26 -1.16 -13.13
C GLU A 102 -14.21 -1.54 -14.61
N LEU A 103 -14.56 -2.79 -14.94
CA LEU A 103 -14.63 -3.26 -16.32
C LEU A 103 -15.73 -2.51 -17.10
N PRO A 104 -15.56 -2.31 -18.42
CA PRO A 104 -16.60 -1.70 -19.22
C PRO A 104 -17.85 -2.59 -19.26
N ASN A 105 -19.03 -2.00 -19.19
CA ASN A 105 -20.27 -2.73 -19.47
C ASN A 105 -20.39 -2.95 -20.98
N ALA A 106 -20.83 -4.13 -21.39
CA ALA A 106 -21.26 -4.36 -22.76
C ALA A 106 -22.37 -3.36 -23.09
N THR A 107 -22.11 -2.51 -24.09
CA THR A 107 -23.09 -1.56 -24.61
C THR A 107 -23.95 -2.24 -25.65
#